data_AF-A0A5C0E1D3-F1
#
_entry.id   AF-A0A5C0E1D3-F1
#
_cell.length_a   1.000
_cell.length_b   1.000
_cell.length_c   1.000
_cell.angle_alpha   90.00
_cell.angle_beta   90.00
_cell.angle_gamma   90.00
#
_symmetry.space_group_name_H-M   'P 1'
#
loop_
_entity.id
_entity.type
_entity.pdbx_description
1 polymer ?
#
loop_
_entity_poly.entity_id
_entity_poly.type
_entity_poly.pdbx_seq_one_letter_code
_entity_poly.pdbx_strand_id
1 'polypeptide(L)' 'MKTNDKDNQSLLLILTGKGFKYLMLTIFGFAIAVVVFYICGASSITKVLLSFDVFIYFLRFAVLLFCLLAITMIWESWS' A
#
# COMPACT_ATOMS: atom_id res chain seq x y z
N MET A 1 -11.93 34.67 -12.97
CA MET A 1 -10.59 34.07 -12.77
C MET A 1 -10.77 32.76 -12.02
N LYS A 2 -10.12 31.71 -12.50
CA LYS A 2 -10.45 30.28 -12.41
C LYS A 2 -10.36 29.71 -10.98
N THR A 3 -11.46 29.15 -10.46
CA THR A 3 -11.56 28.43 -9.17
C THR A 3 -11.16 26.95 -9.31
N ASN A 4 -9.95 26.64 -9.80
CA ASN A 4 -9.50 25.25 -10.02
C ASN A 4 -8.77 24.60 -8.84
N ASP A 5 -8.45 25.37 -7.80
CA ASP A 5 -7.52 24.92 -6.76
C ASP A 5 -8.14 23.89 -5.79
N LYS A 6 -9.43 24.08 -5.45
CA LYS A 6 -10.18 23.19 -4.53
C LYS A 6 -10.54 21.82 -5.11
N ASP A 7 -10.63 21.70 -6.42
CA ASP A 7 -11.02 20.46 -7.10
C ASP A 7 -9.86 19.45 -7.12
N ASN A 8 -8.62 19.95 -7.29
CA ASN A 8 -7.41 19.14 -7.29
C ASN A 8 -7.06 18.57 -5.91
N GLN A 9 -7.19 19.36 -4.83
CA GLN A 9 -6.98 18.88 -3.45
C GLN A 9 -7.90 17.71 -3.10
N SER A 10 -9.15 17.77 -3.54
CA SER A 10 -10.11 16.68 -3.34
C SER A 10 -9.73 15.46 -4.18
N LEU A 11 -9.27 15.66 -5.42
CA LEU A 11 -8.85 14.59 -6.33
C LEU A 11 -7.62 13.82 -5.82
N LEU A 12 -6.62 14.50 -5.26
CA LEU A 12 -5.41 13.88 -4.73
C LEU A 12 -5.61 13.21 -3.37
N LEU A 13 -6.47 13.77 -2.50
CA LEU A 13 -6.96 13.07 -1.31
C LEU A 13 -7.76 11.81 -1.69
N ILE A 14 -8.61 11.89 -2.71
CA ILE A 14 -9.35 10.74 -3.25
C ILE A 14 -8.39 9.72 -3.87
N LEU A 15 -7.36 10.16 -4.59
CA LEU A 15 -6.35 9.30 -5.20
C LEU A 15 -5.53 8.58 -4.13
N THR A 16 -5.15 9.29 -3.07
CA THR A 16 -4.42 8.74 -1.92
C THR A 16 -5.29 7.78 -1.12
N GLY A 17 -6.56 8.12 -0.87
CA GLY A 17 -7.52 7.23 -0.23
C GLY A 17 -7.81 5.99 -1.07
N LYS A 18 -7.91 6.12 -2.39
CA LYS A 18 -7.98 4.98 -3.31
C LYS A 18 -6.70 4.14 -3.26
N GLY A 19 -5.52 4.77 -3.33
CA GLY A 19 -4.22 4.10 -3.27
C GLY A 19 -4.06 3.29 -1.99
N PHE A 20 -4.37 3.89 -0.84
CA PHE A 20 -4.38 3.21 0.46
C PHE A 20 -5.38 2.06 0.50
N LYS A 21 -6.59 2.24 -0.05
CA LYS A 21 -7.60 1.18 -0.16
C LYS A 21 -7.11 0.01 -1.00
N TYR A 22 -6.46 0.26 -2.15
CA TYR A 22 -5.87 -0.80 -2.96
C TYR A 22 -4.70 -1.47 -2.25
N LEU A 23 -3.85 -0.71 -1.57
CA LEU A 23 -2.73 -1.24 -0.78
C LEU A 23 -3.23 -2.18 0.33
N MET A 24 -4.26 -1.76 1.08
CA MET A 24 -4.92 -2.64 2.06
C MET A 24 -5.54 -3.88 1.42
N LEU A 25 -6.18 -3.74 0.26
CA LEU A 25 -6.76 -4.89 -0.46
C LEU A 25 -5.68 -5.89 -0.89
N THR A 26 -4.53 -5.40 -1.36
CA THR A 26 -3.38 -6.23 -1.75
C THR A 26 -2.77 -6.92 -0.53
N ILE A 27 -2.58 -6.23 0.59
CA ILE A 27 -2.11 -6.84 1.84
C ILE A 27 -3.08 -7.93 2.29
N PHE A 28 -4.39 -7.65 2.24
CA PHE A 28 -5.42 -8.59 2.65
C PHE A 28 -5.45 -9.83 1.76
N GLY A 29 -5.39 -9.65 0.43
CA GLY A 29 -5.29 -10.76 -0.52
C GLY A 29 -4.01 -11.60 -0.32
N PHE A 30 -2.89 -10.94 -0.04
CA PHE A 30 -1.63 -11.61 0.27
C PHE A 30 -1.73 -12.41 1.58
N ALA A 31 -2.32 -11.84 2.63
CA ALA A 31 -2.55 -12.54 3.89
C ALA A 31 -3.43 -13.79 3.70
N ILE A 32 -4.51 -13.69 2.92
CA ILE A 32 -5.37 -14.83 2.59
C ILE A 32 -4.58 -15.90 1.83
N ALA A 33 -3.81 -15.53 0.81
CA ALA A 33 -3.00 -16.47 0.05
C ALA A 33 -2.02 -17.22 0.95
N VAL A 34 -1.33 -16.51 1.86
CA VAL A 34 -0.41 -17.11 2.84
C VAL A 34 -1.13 -18.12 3.74
N VAL A 35 -2.31 -17.77 4.26
CA VAL A 35 -3.12 -18.68 5.10
C VAL A 35 -3.56 -19.92 4.32
N VAL A 36 -4.01 -19.76 3.08
CA VAL A 36 -4.41 -20.88 2.21
C VAL A 36 -3.22 -21.80 1.92
N PHE A 37 -2.05 -21.25 1.57
CA PHE A 37 -0.83 -22.04 1.36
C PHE A 37 -0.39 -22.77 2.63
N TYR A 38 -0.56 -22.14 3.80
CA TYR A 38 -0.26 -22.75 5.09
C TYR A 38 -1.17 -23.95 5.39
N ILE A 39 -2.48 -23.79 5.22
CA ILE A 39 -3.48 -24.85 5.44
C ILE A 39 -3.33 -26.00 4.43
N CYS A 40 -2.98 -25.68 3.18
CA CYS A 40 -2.78 -26.67 2.11
C CYS A 40 -1.51 -27.54 2.31
N GLY A 41 -0.77 -27.36 3.41
CA GLY A 41 0.41 -28.16 3.72
C GLY A 41 1.64 -27.82 2.88
N ALA A 42 1.55 -26.82 1.99
CA ALA A 42 2.63 -26.23 1.21
C ALA A 42 3.56 -25.35 2.08
N SER A 43 3.85 -25.82 3.29
CA SER A 43 4.58 -25.15 4.34
C SER A 43 6.01 -24.79 3.95
N SER A 44 6.63 -25.52 3.01
CA SER A 44 7.92 -25.11 2.41
C SER A 44 7.80 -23.85 1.55
N ILE A 45 6.73 -23.71 0.79
CA ILE A 45 6.49 -22.52 -0.05
C ILE A 45 6.12 -21.34 0.84
N THR A 46 5.27 -21.56 1.86
CA THR A 46 4.94 -20.54 2.85
C THR A 46 6.16 -20.09 3.63
N LYS A 47 7.11 -20.97 3.98
CA LYS A 47 8.36 -20.60 4.66
C LYS A 47 9.28 -19.74 3.80
N VAL A 48 9.29 -19.94 2.48
CA VAL A 48 10.06 -19.10 1.55
C VAL A 48 9.35 -17.75 1.34
N LEU A 49 8.03 -17.77 1.16
CA LEU A 49 7.21 -16.55 0.98
C LEU A 49 7.14 -15.69 2.24
N LEU A 50 7.08 -16.33 3.41
CA LEU A 50 7.12 -15.73 4.74
C LEU A 50 8.53 -15.79 5.32
N SER A 51 9.55 -15.89 4.48
CA SER A 51 10.91 -15.69 4.95
C SER A 51 11.00 -14.26 5.45
N PHE A 52 11.68 -14.07 6.58
CA PHE A 52 11.83 -12.77 7.23
C PHE A 52 12.31 -11.70 6.25
N ASP A 53 13.14 -12.11 5.29
CA ASP A 53 13.66 -11.28 4.22
C ASP A 53 12.56 -10.71 3.31
N VAL A 54 11.65 -11.56 2.81
CA VAL A 54 10.51 -11.15 1.97
C VAL A 54 9.57 -10.23 2.73
N PHE A 55 9.34 -10.51 4.02
CA PHE A 55 8.52 -9.65 4.87
C PHE A 55 9.18 -8.29 5.10
N ILE A 56 10.50 -8.25 5.31
CA ILE A 56 11.28 -7.00 5.42
C ILE A 56 11.20 -6.19 4.14
N TYR A 57 11.35 -6.81 2.96
CA TYR A 57 11.22 -6.12 1.67
C TYR A 57 9.80 -5.60 1.46
N PHE A 58 8.78 -6.38 1.83
CA PHE A 58 7.39 -5.96 1.75
C PHE A 58 7.10 -4.77 2.66
N LEU A 59 7.56 -4.82 3.92
CA LEU A 59 7.44 -3.73 4.88
C LEU A 59 8.15 -2.47 4.36
N ARG A 60 9.35 -2.61 3.80
CA ARG A 60 10.09 -1.51 3.15
C ARG A 60 9.31 -0.88 2.01
N PHE A 61 8.72 -1.69 1.14
CA PHE A 61 7.89 -1.20 0.03
C PHE A 61 6.65 -0.46 0.54
N ALA A 62 5.99 -0.99 1.57
CA ALA A 62 4.85 -0.34 2.20
C ALA A 62 5.24 1.01 2.83
N VAL A 63 6.37 1.09 3.52
CA VAL A 63 6.89 2.33 4.10
C VAL A 63 7.29 3.34 3.01
N LEU A 64 7.93 2.91 1.93
CA LEU A 64 8.28 3.79 0.80
C LEU A 64 7.03 4.37 0.13
N LEU A 65 6.02 3.53 -0.11
CA LEU A 65 4.73 3.98 -0.63
C LEU A 65 4.06 4.96 0.32
N PHE A 66 4.08 4.68 1.62
CA PHE A 66 3.54 5.59 2.63
C PHE A 66 4.28 6.93 2.66
N CYS A 67 5.61 6.92 2.58
CA CYS A 67 6.41 8.14 2.49
C CYS A 67 6.11 8.93 1.22
N LEU A 68 5.97 8.28 0.07
CA LEU A 68 5.58 8.96 -1.17
C LEU A 68 4.21 9.62 -1.04
N LEU A 69 3.23 8.92 -0.45
CA LEU A 69 1.91 9.49 -0.17
C LEU A 69 1.99 10.69 0.78
N ALA A 70 2.81 10.62 1.83
CA ALA A 70 3.01 11.73 2.76
C ALA A 70 3.68 12.94 2.10
N ILE A 71 4.70 12.71 1.25
CA ILE A 71 5.36 13.78 0.49
C ILE A 71 4.38 14.42 -0.48
N THR A 72 3.55 13.63 -1.18
CA THR A 72 2.51 14.15 -2.07
C THR A 72 1.52 15.02 -1.29
N MET A 73 1.07 14.59 -0.10
CA MET A 73 0.18 15.39 0.76
C MET A 73 0.83 16.70 1.23
N ILE A 74 2.13 16.68 1.58
CA ILE A 74 2.85 17.87 2.04
C ILE A 74 3.05 18.84 0.88
N TRP A 75 3.45 18.35 -0.30
CA TRP A 75 3.61 19.16 -1.49
C TRP A 75 2.30 19.84 -1.89
N GLU A 76 1.20 19.09 -1.84
CA GLU A 76 -0.15 19.61 -2.07
C GLU A 76 -0.53 20.71 -1.07
N SER A 77 -0.15 20.57 0.20
CA SER A 77 -0.44 21.56 1.24
C SER A 77 0.36 22.86 1.10
N TRP A 78 1.43 22.85 0.30
CA TRP A 78 2.30 24.00 0.05
C TRP A 78 2.04 24.68 -1.30
N SER A 79 1.24 24.07 -2.18
CA SER A 79 0.76 24.66 -3.43
C SER A 79 -0.52 25.46 -3.21
#